data_AF-A0A8T3LWL6-F1
#
_entry.id   AF-A0A8T3LWL6-F1
#
_cell.length_a   1.000
_cell.length_b   1.000
_cell.length_c   1.000
_cell.angle_alpha   90.00
_cell.angle_beta   90.00
_cell.angle_gamma   90.00
#
_symmetry.space_group_name_H-M   'P 1'
#
loop_
_entity.id
_entity.type
_entity.pdbx_description
1 polymer ?
#
loop_
_entity_poly.entity_id
_entity_poly.type
_entity_poly.pdbx_seq_one_letter_code
_entity_poly.pdbx_strand_id
1 'polypeptide(L)'
;MVEAAHGAQDEPRHLRPWLAALLSFLFPGLGQAYAGRRVMAAMLAVPVMMLIVAALALLNGFGGSLRNIVLSSGFLVAVIVANIALFGWRTFAIAQAGLWSAPGANQRERRIGVASVVVLVVLTIAMHAWVGILVAHLDGTLQQVFGGTVIPNEPAPESSSGPEAGPDEPVNVPDYRWGGNDRINVLLLGTDAHETREAVLTDVILVVSIDPLAETAVMISVPRDTGFVPLPDRSIASDGLYPDKVNELFARASID
;
A
#
# COMPACT_ATOMS: atom_id res chain seq x y z
N MET A 1 -29.37 -15.28 72.87
CA MET A 1 -29.83 -14.74 71.58
C MET A 1 -28.61 -14.11 70.94
N VAL A 2 -27.83 -14.89 70.18
CA VAL A 2 -27.91 -15.02 68.70
C VAL A 2 -27.68 -13.64 68.09
N GLU A 3 -26.55 -13.35 67.44
CA GLU A 3 -26.23 -13.87 66.12
C GLU A 3 -24.71 -13.83 65.85
N ALA A 4 -24.13 -15.00 65.55
CA ALA A 4 -22.78 -15.09 65.02
C ALA A 4 -22.83 -14.67 63.54
N ALA A 5 -22.28 -13.50 63.22
CA ALA A 5 -22.03 -13.09 61.85
C ALA A 5 -21.00 -14.06 61.23
N HIS A 6 -21.50 -15.03 60.49
CA HIS A 6 -20.70 -15.92 59.66
C HIS A 6 -19.90 -15.07 58.68
N GLY A 7 -18.58 -15.03 58.89
CA GLY A 7 -17.65 -14.57 57.86
C GLY A 7 -17.86 -15.44 56.63
N ALA A 8 -18.32 -14.82 55.54
CA ALA A 8 -18.22 -15.41 54.22
C ALA A 8 -16.73 -15.67 53.98
N GLN A 9 -16.32 -16.93 54.12
CA GLN A 9 -15.03 -17.36 53.67
C GLN A 9 -15.07 -17.25 52.14
N ASP A 10 -14.49 -16.17 51.61
CA ASP A 10 -14.19 -16.05 50.20
C ASP A 10 -13.25 -17.21 49.85
N GLU A 11 -13.80 -18.30 49.32
CA GLU A 11 -12.99 -19.36 48.73
C GLU A 11 -12.05 -18.72 47.69
N PRO A 12 -10.73 -18.99 47.75
CA PRO A 12 -9.80 -18.45 46.79
C PRO A 12 -10.19 -18.97 45.40
N ARG A 13 -10.73 -18.09 44.55
CA ARG A 13 -11.08 -18.43 43.16
C ARG A 13 -9.85 -19.03 42.48
N HIS A 14 -9.94 -20.28 42.07
CA HIS A 14 -8.89 -20.95 41.31
C HIS A 14 -8.75 -20.29 39.92
N LEU A 15 -7.82 -19.34 39.80
CA LEU A 15 -7.50 -18.67 38.54
C LEU A 15 -6.74 -19.63 37.62
N ARG A 16 -7.19 -19.73 36.36
CA ARG A 16 -6.56 -20.60 35.36
C ARG A 16 -5.49 -19.82 34.58
N PRO A 17 -4.19 -20.20 34.63
CA PRO A 17 -3.13 -19.45 33.95
C PRO A 17 -3.30 -19.37 32.43
N TRP A 18 -3.75 -20.45 31.78
CA TRP A 18 -3.99 -20.46 30.34
C TRP A 18 -5.10 -19.48 29.91
N LEU A 19 -6.12 -19.31 30.75
CA LEU A 19 -7.21 -18.37 30.48
C LEU A 19 -6.73 -16.93 30.65
N ALA A 20 -5.89 -16.66 31.65
CA ALA A 20 -5.26 -15.37 31.81
C ALA A 20 -4.37 -15.03 30.59
N ALA A 21 -3.58 -16.00 30.10
CA ALA A 21 -2.78 -15.84 28.88
C ALA A 21 -3.66 -15.53 27.66
N LEU A 22 -4.74 -16.28 27.47
CA LEU A 22 -5.67 -16.11 26.36
C LEU A 22 -6.36 -14.74 26.40
N LEU A 23 -6.78 -14.30 27.58
CA LEU A 23 -7.39 -12.98 27.76
C LEU A 23 -6.42 -11.86 27.41
N SER A 24 -5.17 -11.92 27.89
CA SER A 24 -4.13 -10.95 27.52
C SER A 24 -3.68 -11.08 26.06
N PHE A 25 -3.85 -12.24 25.44
CA PHE A 25 -3.71 -12.38 24.00
C PHE A 25 -4.81 -11.64 23.26
N LEU A 26 -6.07 -11.77 23.66
CA LEU A 26 -7.18 -11.04 23.02
C LEU A 26 -7.01 -9.53 23.15
N PHE A 27 -6.67 -9.06 24.35
CA PHE A 27 -6.37 -7.66 24.59
C PHE A 27 -5.41 -7.51 25.78
N PRO A 28 -4.24 -6.86 25.59
CA PRO A 28 -3.28 -6.65 26.66
C PRO A 28 -3.91 -6.04 27.91
N GLY A 29 -3.74 -6.70 29.06
CA GLY A 29 -4.32 -6.28 30.34
C GLY A 29 -5.55 -7.08 30.80
N LEU A 30 -6.28 -7.77 29.92
CA LEU A 30 -7.47 -8.53 30.33
C LEU A 30 -7.14 -9.72 31.23
N GLY A 31 -6.05 -10.44 30.99
CA GLY A 31 -5.60 -11.53 31.86
C GLY A 31 -5.20 -11.04 33.26
N GLN A 32 -4.61 -9.84 33.34
CA GLN A 32 -4.28 -9.18 34.59
C GLN A 32 -5.53 -8.71 35.33
N ALA A 33 -6.54 -8.22 34.60
CA ALA A 33 -7.85 -7.88 35.16
C ALA A 33 -8.56 -9.12 35.71
N TYR A 34 -8.51 -10.23 34.99
CA TYR A 34 -9.00 -11.54 35.44
C TYR A 34 -8.31 -12.00 36.72
N ALA A 35 -6.99 -11.76 36.83
CA ALA A 35 -6.23 -12.03 38.05
C ALA A 35 -6.42 -11.00 39.18
N GLY A 36 -7.35 -10.04 39.03
CA GLY A 36 -7.63 -9.00 40.03
C GLY A 36 -6.62 -7.86 40.09
N ARG A 37 -5.60 -7.85 39.22
CA ARG A 37 -4.50 -6.86 39.22
C ARG A 37 -4.85 -5.63 38.39
N ARG A 38 -5.78 -4.81 38.90
CA ARG A 38 -6.33 -3.64 38.18
C ARG A 38 -5.28 -2.65 37.66
N VAL A 39 -4.25 -2.35 38.47
CA VAL A 39 -3.19 -1.41 38.07
C VAL A 39 -2.38 -1.95 36.89
N MET A 40 -2.00 -3.24 36.93
CA MET A 40 -1.27 -3.88 35.83
C MET A 40 -2.14 -4.04 34.59
N ALA A 41 -3.43 -4.34 34.77
CA ALA A 41 -4.39 -4.39 33.68
C ALA A 41 -4.45 -3.05 32.94
N ALA A 42 -4.61 -1.95 33.69
CA ALA A 42 -4.64 -0.60 33.12
C ALA A 42 -3.31 -0.24 32.44
N MET A 43 -2.17 -0.52 33.08
CA MET A 43 -0.84 -0.22 32.52
C MET A 43 -0.62 -0.89 31.16
N LEU A 44 -1.08 -2.14 30.98
CA LEU A 44 -0.93 -2.88 29.72
C LEU A 44 -1.98 -2.48 28.67
N ALA A 45 -3.20 -2.16 29.10
CA ALA A 45 -4.32 -1.81 28.23
C ALA A 45 -4.22 -0.41 27.64
N VAL A 46 -3.82 0.59 28.45
CA VAL A 46 -3.88 2.01 28.07
C VAL A 46 -3.06 2.33 26.81
N PRO A 47 -1.80 1.87 26.64
CA PRO A 47 -1.05 2.15 25.41
C PRO A 47 -1.75 1.64 24.15
N VAL A 48 -2.35 0.44 24.21
CA VAL A 48 -3.08 -0.14 23.08
C VAL A 48 -4.38 0.61 22.81
N MET A 49 -5.11 0.99 23.87
CA MET A 49 -6.30 1.84 23.74
C MET A 49 -5.96 3.18 23.09
N MET A 50 -4.85 3.81 23.46
CA MET A 50 -4.39 5.07 22.87
C MET A 50 -4.09 4.92 21.37
N LEU A 51 -3.44 3.81 20.96
CA LEU A 51 -3.22 3.51 19.55
C LEU A 51 -4.53 3.30 18.78
N ILE A 52 -5.51 2.60 19.38
CA ILE A 52 -6.83 2.41 18.77
C ILE A 52 -7.55 3.75 18.61
N VAL A 53 -7.53 4.61 19.64
CA VAL A 53 -8.12 5.96 19.58
C VAL A 53 -7.43 6.80 18.50
N ALA A 54 -6.10 6.77 18.42
CA ALA A 54 -5.36 7.48 17.37
C ALA A 54 -5.73 6.98 15.98
N ALA A 55 -5.83 5.65 15.79
CA ALA A 55 -6.26 5.05 14.52
C ALA A 55 -7.70 5.46 14.16
N LEU A 56 -8.62 5.43 15.12
CA LEU A 56 -10.01 5.87 14.91
C LEU A 56 -10.08 7.37 14.60
N ALA A 57 -9.30 8.21 15.29
CA ALA A 57 -9.23 9.65 15.02
C ALA A 57 -8.72 9.92 13.60
N LEU A 58 -7.70 9.17 13.16
CA LEU A 58 -7.21 9.23 11.77
C LEU A 58 -8.33 8.84 10.80
N LEU A 59 -9.01 7.70 11.02
CA LEU A 59 -10.10 7.19 10.16
C LEU A 59 -11.28 8.17 10.04
N ASN A 60 -11.67 8.83 11.13
CA ASN A 60 -12.75 9.81 11.12
C ASN A 60 -12.31 11.18 10.55
N GLY A 61 -11.01 11.46 10.52
CA GLY A 61 -10.44 12.70 10.00
C GLY A 61 -10.14 12.68 8.49
N PHE A 62 -10.46 11.60 7.76
CA PHE A 62 -10.12 11.40 6.33
C PHE A 62 -10.70 12.50 5.40
N GLY A 63 -10.02 13.64 5.33
CA GLY A 63 -10.07 14.61 4.25
C GLY A 63 -8.88 14.45 3.29
N GLY A 64 -8.88 15.16 2.17
CA GLY A 64 -7.86 15.03 1.12
C GLY A 64 -6.41 15.17 1.60
N SER A 65 -6.14 16.06 2.57
CA SER A 65 -4.80 16.32 3.10
C SER A 65 -4.24 15.19 3.97
N LEU A 66 -5.07 14.45 4.73
CA LEU A 66 -4.59 13.36 5.59
C LEU A 66 -4.27 12.08 4.80
N ARG A 67 -4.94 11.87 3.67
CA ARG A 67 -4.71 10.71 2.79
C ARG A 67 -3.25 10.62 2.33
N ASN A 68 -2.66 11.74 1.89
CA ASN A 68 -1.28 11.76 1.41
C ASN A 68 -0.26 11.50 2.54
N ILE A 69 -0.55 11.93 3.77
CA ILE A 69 0.33 11.72 4.92
C ILE A 69 0.35 10.25 5.33
N VAL A 70 -0.82 9.61 5.42
CA VAL A 70 -0.97 8.19 5.83
C VAL A 70 -0.35 7.23 4.80
N LEU A 71 -0.24 7.65 3.54
CA LEU A 71 0.42 6.89 2.47
C LEU A 71 1.89 7.26 2.26
N SER A 72 2.43 8.19 3.05
CA SER A 72 3.84 8.54 2.96
C SER A 72 4.71 7.39 3.49
N SER A 73 5.88 7.18 2.86
CA SER A 73 6.84 6.15 3.29
C SER A 73 7.22 6.32 4.77
N GLY A 74 7.45 7.56 5.22
CA GLY A 74 7.76 7.85 6.62
C GLY A 74 6.67 7.40 7.59
N PHE A 75 5.39 7.56 7.23
CA PHE A 75 4.28 7.06 8.03
C PHE A 75 4.23 5.53 8.06
N LEU A 76 4.43 4.87 6.92
CA LEU A 76 4.42 3.39 6.85
C LEU A 76 5.58 2.76 7.63
N VAL A 77 6.77 3.37 7.59
CA VAL A 77 7.90 2.97 8.45
C VAL A 77 7.54 3.13 9.93
N ALA A 78 6.89 4.25 10.31
CA ALA A 78 6.41 4.44 11.67
C ALA A 78 5.39 3.37 12.09
N VAL A 79 4.50 2.94 11.19
CA VAL A 79 3.57 1.83 11.42
C VAL A 79 4.31 0.51 11.63
N ILE A 80 5.36 0.22 10.85
CA ILE A 80 6.19 -0.99 11.03
C ILE A 80 6.86 -0.97 12.42
N VAL A 81 7.46 0.15 12.82
CA VAL A 81 8.08 0.31 14.14
C VAL A 81 7.04 0.14 15.26
N ALA A 82 5.86 0.74 15.11
CA ALA A 82 4.75 0.59 16.06
C ALA A 82 4.26 -0.87 16.14
N ASN A 83 4.20 -1.59 15.02
CA ASN A 83 3.84 -3.01 14.98
C ASN A 83 4.87 -3.89 15.72
N ILE A 84 6.16 -3.60 15.59
CA ILE A 84 7.23 -4.30 16.34
C ILE A 84 7.14 -4.00 17.84
N ALA A 85 6.90 -2.74 18.21
CA ALA A 85 6.70 -2.36 19.61
C ALA A 85 5.47 -3.07 20.21
N LEU A 86 4.36 -3.11 19.45
CA LEU A 86 3.13 -3.79 19.86
C LEU A 86 3.33 -5.31 19.97
N PHE A 87 4.12 -5.92 19.08
CA PHE A 87 4.51 -7.33 19.17
C PHE A 87 5.20 -7.63 20.50
N GLY A 88 6.22 -6.84 20.85
CA GLY A 88 6.93 -6.98 22.12
C GLY A 88 6.00 -6.77 23.33
N TRP A 89 5.19 -5.72 23.28
CA TRP A 89 4.24 -5.38 24.34
C TRP A 89 3.19 -6.47 24.57
N ARG A 90 2.61 -7.02 23.49
CA ARG A 90 1.61 -8.09 23.56
C ARG A 90 2.22 -9.39 24.04
N THR A 91 3.40 -9.75 23.56
CA THR A 91 4.15 -10.94 24.04
C THR A 91 4.43 -10.84 25.54
N PHE A 92 4.86 -9.68 26.02
CA PHE A 92 5.05 -9.42 27.45
C PHE A 92 3.73 -9.58 28.23
N ALA A 93 2.63 -9.00 27.76
CA ALA A 93 1.32 -9.10 28.42
C ALA A 93 0.82 -10.55 28.53
N ILE A 94 0.99 -11.36 27.48
CA ILE A 94 0.63 -12.78 27.43
C ILE A 94 1.48 -13.59 28.40
N ALA A 95 2.81 -13.44 28.32
CA ALA A 95 3.74 -14.18 29.17
C ALA A 95 3.53 -13.83 30.63
N GLN A 96 3.36 -12.55 30.96
CA GLN A 96 3.12 -12.10 32.32
C GLN A 96 1.82 -12.68 32.87
N ALA A 97 0.73 -12.70 32.09
CA ALA A 97 -0.55 -13.26 32.54
C ALA A 97 -0.53 -14.79 32.66
N GLY A 98 0.09 -15.48 31.69
CA GLY A 98 0.07 -16.93 31.59
C GLY A 98 1.10 -17.67 32.44
N LEU A 99 2.20 -17.00 32.78
CA LEU A 99 3.24 -17.54 33.65
C LEU A 99 3.03 -17.17 35.12
N TRP A 100 2.13 -16.21 35.41
CA TRP A 100 1.73 -15.91 36.78
C TRP A 100 0.98 -17.09 37.38
N SER A 101 1.67 -17.85 38.22
CA SER A 101 1.10 -18.99 38.93
C SER A 101 0.75 -18.57 40.36
N ALA A 102 -0.51 -18.75 40.76
CA ALA A 102 -0.91 -18.55 42.14
C ALA A 102 -0.18 -19.55 43.07
N PRO A 103 0.13 -19.17 44.32
CA PRO A 103 0.66 -20.11 45.31
C PRO A 103 -0.25 -21.34 45.42
N GLY A 104 0.30 -22.54 45.20
CA GLY A 104 -0.45 -23.81 45.24
C GLY A 104 -0.83 -24.41 43.88
N ALA A 105 -0.47 -23.80 42.75
CA ALA A 105 -0.70 -24.39 41.42
C ALA A 105 0.02 -25.73 41.24
N ASN A 106 -0.67 -26.74 40.69
CA ASN A 106 -0.08 -28.06 40.46
C ASN A 106 0.84 -28.08 39.21
N GLN A 107 1.70 -29.11 39.08
CA GLN A 107 2.65 -29.20 37.97
C GLN A 107 1.97 -29.25 36.59
N ARG A 108 0.76 -29.83 36.51
CA ARG A 108 -0.03 -29.93 35.28
C ARG A 108 -0.52 -28.56 34.82
N GLU A 109 -1.07 -27.75 35.72
CA GLU A 109 -1.51 -26.38 35.46
C GLU A 109 -0.36 -25.50 34.99
N ARG A 110 0.81 -25.63 35.61
CA ARG A 110 2.02 -24.90 35.17
C ARG A 110 2.45 -25.30 33.76
N ARG A 111 2.44 -26.60 33.44
CA ARG A 111 2.75 -27.09 32.08
C ARG A 111 1.75 -26.59 31.05
N ILE A 112 0.46 -26.62 31.36
CA ILE A 112 -0.59 -26.10 30.48
C ILE A 112 -0.45 -24.58 30.29
N GLY A 113 -0.14 -23.83 31.35
CA GLY A 113 0.12 -22.40 31.28
C GLY A 113 1.29 -22.09 30.33
N VAL A 114 2.43 -22.74 30.52
CA VAL A 114 3.60 -22.58 29.63
C VAL A 114 3.26 -22.97 28.19
N ALA A 115 2.62 -24.11 27.96
CA ALA A 115 2.23 -24.56 26.63
C ALA A 115 1.29 -23.55 25.94
N SER A 116 0.32 -22.99 26.67
CA SER A 116 -0.58 -21.97 26.15
C SER A 116 0.16 -20.68 25.78
N VAL A 117 1.10 -20.22 26.60
CA VAL A 117 1.93 -19.05 26.30
C VAL A 117 2.75 -19.29 25.03
N VAL A 118 3.40 -20.45 24.89
CA VAL A 118 4.18 -20.77 23.69
C VAL A 118 3.30 -20.72 22.43
N VAL A 119 2.14 -21.38 22.45
CA VAL A 119 1.20 -21.39 21.31
C VAL A 119 0.74 -19.96 20.97
N LEU A 120 0.37 -19.17 21.97
CA LEU A 120 -0.10 -17.80 21.77
C LEU A 120 1.01 -16.88 21.28
N VAL A 121 2.27 -17.08 21.71
CA VAL A 121 3.43 -16.33 21.19
C VAL A 121 3.68 -16.68 19.74
N VAL A 122 3.63 -17.97 19.35
CA VAL A 122 3.75 -18.37 17.94
C VAL A 122 2.66 -17.72 17.08
N LEU A 123 1.41 -17.73 17.55
CA LEU A 123 0.31 -17.04 16.87
C LEU A 123 0.52 -15.52 16.78
N THR A 124 1.07 -14.92 17.85
CA THR A 124 1.40 -13.50 17.91
C THR A 124 2.52 -13.14 16.92
N ILE A 125 3.55 -13.98 16.79
CA ILE A 125 4.61 -13.83 15.79
C ILE A 125 4.01 -13.88 14.38
N ALA A 126 3.21 -14.90 14.07
CA ALA A 126 2.60 -15.05 12.75
C ALA A 126 1.74 -13.83 12.37
N MET A 127 0.91 -13.34 13.29
CA MET A 127 0.05 -12.18 13.07
C MET A 127 0.86 -10.89 12.81
N HIS A 128 1.88 -10.59 13.63
CA HIS A 128 2.66 -9.36 13.45
C HIS A 128 3.62 -9.44 12.26
N ALA A 129 4.14 -10.63 11.95
CA ALA A 129 4.94 -10.86 10.75
C ALA A 129 4.09 -10.63 9.49
N TRP A 130 2.85 -11.15 9.46
CA TRP A 130 1.93 -10.90 8.36
C TRP A 130 1.65 -9.42 8.14
N VAL A 131 1.32 -8.68 9.22
CA VAL A 131 1.09 -7.23 9.14
C VAL A 131 2.36 -6.49 8.68
N GLY A 132 3.53 -6.84 9.22
CA GLY A 132 4.79 -6.22 8.83
C GLY A 132 5.11 -6.43 7.35
N ILE A 133 4.93 -7.66 6.86
CA ILE A 133 5.10 -8.00 5.44
C ILE A 133 4.15 -7.17 4.57
N LEU A 134 2.86 -7.09 4.94
CA LEU A 134 1.87 -6.34 4.19
C LEU A 134 2.23 -4.84 4.08
N VAL A 135 2.62 -4.22 5.18
CA VAL A 135 2.98 -2.80 5.21
C VAL A 135 4.28 -2.53 4.44
N ALA A 136 5.27 -3.42 4.53
CA ALA A 136 6.52 -3.30 3.78
C ALA A 136 6.30 -3.44 2.26
N HIS A 137 5.43 -4.36 1.83
CA HIS A 137 5.06 -4.48 0.41
C HIS A 137 4.34 -3.22 -0.08
N LEU A 138 3.41 -2.70 0.71
CA LEU A 138 2.71 -1.45 0.38
C LEU A 138 3.69 -0.28 0.21
N ASP A 139 4.62 -0.09 1.14
CA ASP A 139 5.65 0.95 1.07
C ASP A 139 6.52 0.78 -0.19
N GLY A 140 6.98 -0.44 -0.48
CA GLY A 140 7.75 -0.74 -1.68
C GLY A 140 7.00 -0.43 -2.97
N THR A 141 5.71 -0.80 -3.07
CA THR A 141 4.88 -0.48 -4.23
C THR A 141 4.64 1.03 -4.37
N LEU A 142 4.40 1.75 -3.27
CA LEU A 142 4.21 3.19 -3.32
C LEU A 142 5.49 3.92 -3.72
N GLN A 143 6.66 3.46 -3.28
CA GLN A 143 7.94 4.00 -3.74
C GLN A 143 8.18 3.69 -5.23
N GLN A 144 7.79 2.51 -5.72
CA GLN A 144 7.93 2.19 -7.14
C GLN A 144 7.03 3.05 -8.03
N VAL A 145 5.79 3.31 -7.61
CA VAL A 145 4.79 4.05 -8.42
C VAL A 145 4.94 5.57 -8.27
N PHE A 146 5.21 6.05 -7.05
CA PHE A 146 5.20 7.48 -6.71
C PHE A 146 6.55 8.03 -6.27
N GLY A 147 7.52 7.17 -5.95
CA GLY A 147 8.85 7.59 -5.51
C GLY A 147 9.65 8.30 -6.59
N GLY A 148 9.20 8.20 -7.85
CA GLY A 148 9.86 8.79 -9.00
C GLY A 148 11.25 8.21 -9.11
N THR A 149 11.43 7.19 -9.95
CA THR A 149 12.76 6.94 -10.47
C THR A 149 13.16 8.22 -11.20
N VAL A 150 13.87 9.12 -10.50
CA VAL A 150 14.89 9.93 -11.14
C VAL A 150 15.85 8.89 -11.66
N ILE A 151 15.61 8.43 -12.90
CA ILE A 151 16.61 7.74 -13.70
C ILE A 151 17.80 8.70 -13.64
N PRO A 152 18.85 8.43 -12.87
CA PRO A 152 19.99 9.32 -12.81
C PRO A 152 20.72 9.08 -14.12
N ASN A 153 20.38 9.83 -15.18
CA ASN A 153 21.00 9.71 -16.51
C ASN A 153 21.55 8.29 -16.76
N GLU A 154 20.65 7.30 -16.85
CA GLU A 154 21.08 6.04 -17.44
C GLU A 154 21.43 6.43 -18.88
N PRO A 155 22.71 6.33 -19.30
CA PRO A 155 23.00 6.52 -20.71
C PRO A 155 22.10 5.54 -21.45
N ALA A 156 21.35 6.06 -22.42
CA ALA A 156 20.47 5.26 -23.26
C ALA A 156 21.17 3.95 -23.63
N PRO A 157 20.48 2.80 -23.64
CA PRO A 157 21.10 1.54 -24.03
C PRO A 157 21.80 1.78 -25.37
N GLU A 158 23.12 1.57 -25.38
CA GLU A 158 23.90 1.66 -26.60
C GLU A 158 23.24 0.73 -27.62
N SER A 159 22.59 1.33 -28.61
CA SER A 159 22.03 0.60 -29.74
C SER A 159 23.18 -0.14 -30.39
N SER A 160 23.11 -1.47 -30.35
CA SER A 160 24.12 -2.33 -30.95
C SER A 160 24.23 -2.02 -32.44
N SER A 161 25.34 -1.39 -32.81
CA SER A 161 26.04 -1.45 -34.10
C SER A 161 25.19 -1.88 -35.32
N GLY A 162 24.44 -0.94 -35.89
CA GLY A 162 24.21 -0.83 -37.34
C GLY A 162 25.16 0.24 -37.93
N PRO A 163 25.49 0.21 -39.22
CA PRO A 163 26.65 0.95 -39.74
C PRO A 163 26.46 2.47 -39.63
N GLU A 164 27.36 3.09 -38.87
CA GLU A 164 27.76 4.50 -38.85
C GLU A 164 26.83 5.48 -39.58
N ALA A 165 25.77 5.93 -38.90
CA ALA A 165 25.06 7.15 -39.23
C ALA A 165 25.64 8.29 -38.37
N GLY A 166 25.83 9.47 -38.97
CA GLY A 166 26.44 10.64 -38.35
C GLY A 166 25.68 11.22 -37.14
N PRO A 167 26.08 12.39 -36.63
CA PRO A 167 25.54 12.95 -35.38
C PRO A 167 24.01 13.03 -35.43
N ASP A 168 23.38 12.75 -34.27
CA ASP A 168 21.93 12.74 -34.01
C ASP A 168 21.24 14.02 -34.48
N GLU A 169 21.05 14.18 -35.79
CA GLU A 169 20.12 15.15 -36.33
C GLU A 169 18.72 14.52 -36.29
N PRO A 170 17.71 15.26 -35.81
CA PRO A 170 16.34 14.78 -35.87
C PRO A 170 16.01 14.43 -37.33
N VAL A 171 15.45 13.24 -37.54
CA VAL A 171 15.07 12.69 -38.85
C VAL A 171 14.18 13.66 -39.66
N ASN A 172 13.55 14.63 -38.99
CA ASN A 172 12.96 15.81 -39.60
C ASN A 172 13.34 17.07 -38.81
N VAL A 173 13.97 18.04 -39.48
CA VAL A 173 13.98 19.44 -39.03
C VAL A 173 12.70 20.08 -39.56
N PRO A 174 11.73 20.45 -38.72
CA PRO A 174 10.53 21.12 -39.21
C PRO A 174 10.91 22.48 -39.82
N ASP A 175 10.50 22.73 -41.07
CA ASP A 175 10.64 24.03 -41.75
C ASP A 175 9.81 25.15 -41.09
N TYR A 176 8.99 24.79 -40.10
CA TYR A 176 8.12 25.69 -39.35
C TYR A 176 8.70 26.04 -37.98
N ARG A 177 8.84 27.34 -37.70
CA ARG A 177 9.16 27.87 -36.38
C ARG A 177 7.92 28.55 -35.80
N TRP A 178 7.42 28.04 -34.69
CA TRP A 178 6.28 28.63 -33.99
C TRP A 178 6.68 29.94 -33.28
N GLY A 179 5.93 31.00 -33.55
CA GLY A 179 6.20 32.34 -33.01
C GLY A 179 5.71 32.61 -31.59
N GLY A 180 5.02 31.66 -30.95
CA GLY A 180 4.53 31.80 -29.56
C GLY A 180 3.17 32.49 -29.40
N ASN A 181 2.59 33.04 -30.47
CA ASN A 181 1.35 33.80 -30.42
C ASN A 181 0.15 33.06 -31.03
N ASP A 182 0.39 32.10 -31.91
CA ASP A 182 -0.68 31.35 -32.58
C ASP A 182 -1.09 30.11 -31.77
N ARG A 183 -2.36 29.72 -31.86
CA ARG A 183 -2.87 28.46 -31.30
C ARG A 183 -2.15 27.28 -31.93
N ILE A 184 -1.74 26.32 -31.10
CA ILE A 184 -1.12 25.07 -31.55
C ILE A 184 -2.00 23.86 -31.20
N ASN A 185 -1.97 22.85 -32.06
CA ASN A 185 -2.60 21.55 -31.80
C ASN A 185 -1.50 20.50 -31.75
N VAL A 186 -1.38 19.83 -30.61
CA VAL A 186 -0.40 18.77 -30.36
C VAL A 186 -1.15 17.46 -30.27
N LEU A 187 -0.78 16.50 -31.11
CA LEU A 187 -1.21 15.11 -30.93
C LEU A 187 -0.22 14.42 -29.99
N LEU A 188 -0.69 14.11 -28.80
CA LEU A 188 0.05 13.35 -27.80
C LEU A 188 -0.32 11.87 -27.91
N LEU A 189 0.69 11.03 -28.14
CA LEU A 189 0.55 9.59 -28.24
C LEU A 189 1.34 8.93 -27.10
N GLY A 190 0.68 8.06 -26.35
CA GLY A 190 1.33 7.19 -25.37
C GLY A 190 1.46 5.79 -25.94
N THR A 191 2.68 5.29 -26.04
CA THR A 191 2.98 3.95 -26.60
C THR A 191 3.37 2.99 -25.48
N ASP A 192 2.80 1.77 -25.48
CA ASP A 192 3.31 0.66 -24.64
C ASP A 192 4.46 -0.05 -25.37
N ALA A 193 5.57 0.68 -25.54
CA ALA A 193 6.77 0.14 -26.15
C ALA A 193 7.58 -0.62 -25.08
N HIS A 194 7.76 -1.94 -25.29
CA HIS A 194 8.61 -2.80 -24.47
C HIS A 194 9.63 -3.48 -25.39
N GLU A 195 10.87 -3.64 -24.92
CA GLU A 195 12.05 -4.12 -25.67
C GLU A 195 11.87 -5.49 -26.37
N THR A 196 10.83 -6.23 -25.98
CA THR A 196 10.54 -7.60 -26.42
C THR A 196 9.25 -7.73 -27.24
N ARG A 197 8.59 -6.62 -27.58
CA ARG A 197 7.34 -6.62 -28.36
C ARG A 197 7.57 -6.04 -29.75
N GLU A 198 7.18 -6.80 -30.78
CA GLU A 198 7.28 -6.40 -32.19
C GLU A 198 6.22 -5.36 -32.60
N ALA A 199 5.13 -5.21 -31.83
CA ALA A 199 4.04 -4.29 -32.13
C ALA A 199 3.86 -3.26 -31.01
N VAL A 200 3.92 -1.97 -31.37
CA VAL A 200 3.74 -0.84 -30.44
C VAL A 200 2.29 -0.37 -30.51
N LEU A 201 1.49 -0.73 -29.50
CA LEU A 201 0.13 -0.22 -29.37
C LEU A 201 0.14 1.18 -28.74
N THR A 202 -0.73 2.06 -29.25
CA THR A 202 -0.95 3.39 -28.65
C THR A 202 -2.07 3.32 -27.62
N ASP A 203 -1.73 3.45 -26.35
CA ASP A 203 -2.67 3.37 -25.23
C ASP A 203 -3.31 4.70 -24.87
N VAL A 204 -2.67 5.81 -25.28
CA VAL A 204 -3.19 7.16 -25.10
C VAL A 204 -3.16 7.88 -26.44
N ILE A 205 -4.33 8.40 -26.86
CA ILE A 205 -4.46 9.30 -28.00
C ILE A 205 -5.16 10.55 -27.48
N LEU A 206 -4.42 11.66 -27.42
CA LEU A 206 -4.91 12.93 -26.90
C LEU A 206 -4.54 14.06 -27.85
N VAL A 207 -5.54 14.85 -28.26
CA VAL A 207 -5.30 16.10 -28.97
C VAL A 207 -5.37 17.24 -27.97
N VAL A 208 -4.28 17.99 -27.85
CA VAL A 208 -4.16 19.15 -26.98
C VAL A 208 -4.11 20.41 -27.84
N SER A 209 -5.11 21.28 -27.71
CA SER A 209 -5.14 22.58 -28.34
C SER A 209 -4.77 23.66 -27.32
N ILE A 210 -3.70 24.41 -27.55
CA ILE A 210 -3.19 25.43 -26.63
C ILE A 210 -3.31 26.80 -27.29
N ASP A 211 -3.94 27.74 -26.58
CA ASP A 211 -4.04 29.16 -26.97
C ASP A 211 -3.19 30.00 -26.01
N PRO A 212 -2.03 30.49 -26.45
CA PRO A 212 -1.12 31.24 -25.58
C PRO A 212 -1.61 32.65 -25.27
N LEU A 213 -2.50 33.24 -26.10
CA LEU A 213 -3.03 34.59 -25.89
C LEU A 213 -4.24 34.59 -24.97
N ALA A 214 -5.11 33.59 -25.11
CA ALA A 214 -6.25 33.40 -24.22
C ALA A 214 -5.90 32.64 -22.92
N GLU A 215 -4.68 32.11 -22.81
CA GLU A 215 -4.21 31.27 -21.70
C GLU A 215 -5.12 30.06 -21.44
N THR A 216 -5.64 29.46 -22.52
CA THR A 216 -6.54 28.30 -22.42
C THR A 216 -5.95 27.07 -23.11
N ALA A 217 -6.29 25.89 -22.58
CA ALA A 217 -6.01 24.62 -23.22
C ALA A 217 -7.27 23.76 -23.26
N VAL A 218 -7.51 23.11 -24.39
CA VAL A 218 -8.57 22.12 -24.56
C VAL A 218 -7.92 20.79 -24.87
N MET A 219 -8.32 19.76 -24.14
CA MET A 219 -7.81 18.40 -24.29
C MET A 219 -8.95 17.49 -24.71
N ILE A 220 -8.78 16.80 -25.83
CA ILE A 220 -9.75 15.86 -26.38
C ILE A 220 -9.11 14.48 -26.42
N SER A 221 -9.64 13.55 -25.64
CA SER A 221 -9.20 12.15 -25.67
C SER A 221 -9.97 11.40 -26.74
N VAL A 222 -9.24 10.62 -27.54
CA VAL A 222 -9.81 9.67 -28.49
C VAL A 222 -9.74 8.28 -27.86
N PRO A 223 -10.87 7.58 -27.65
CA PRO A 223 -10.85 6.23 -27.13
C PRO A 223 -10.05 5.30 -28.05
N ARG A 224 -9.08 4.58 -27.51
CA ARG A 224 -8.12 3.74 -28.26
C ARG A 224 -8.78 2.59 -29.04
N ASP A 225 -9.95 2.14 -28.58
CA ASP A 225 -10.76 1.08 -29.18
C ASP A 225 -11.81 1.62 -30.20
N THR A 226 -11.67 2.87 -30.65
CA THR A 226 -12.55 3.44 -31.68
C THR A 226 -12.21 2.82 -33.04
N GLY A 227 -13.16 2.10 -33.64
CA GLY A 227 -13.06 1.62 -35.03
C GLY A 227 -13.79 2.52 -36.02
N PHE A 228 -13.63 2.24 -37.31
CA PHE A 228 -14.25 2.99 -38.42
C PHE A 228 -13.91 4.49 -38.41
N VAL A 229 -12.67 4.82 -38.03
CA VAL A 229 -12.22 6.23 -38.03
C VAL A 229 -11.94 6.67 -39.48
N PRO A 230 -12.42 7.86 -39.89
CA PRO A 230 -12.13 8.37 -41.23
C PRO A 230 -10.63 8.58 -41.45
N LEU A 231 -10.11 8.03 -42.54
CA LEU A 231 -8.74 8.26 -42.97
C LEU A 231 -8.70 9.24 -44.16
N PRO A 232 -7.79 10.22 -44.15
CA PRO A 232 -7.62 11.13 -45.26
C PRO A 232 -7.04 10.43 -46.50
N ASP A 233 -6.24 9.37 -46.29
CA ASP A 233 -5.68 8.55 -47.36
C ASP A 233 -6.50 7.27 -47.58
N ARG A 234 -7.09 7.17 -48.78
CA ARG A 234 -7.89 6.01 -49.21
C ARG A 234 -7.04 4.85 -49.73
N SER A 235 -5.72 5.01 -49.83
CA SER A 235 -4.80 3.92 -50.15
C SER A 235 -4.73 2.88 -49.02
N ILE A 236 -4.92 3.33 -47.77
CA ILE A 236 -4.88 2.52 -46.55
C ILE A 236 -6.20 1.76 -46.32
N ALA A 237 -7.33 2.38 -46.64
CA ALA A 237 -8.66 1.77 -46.56
C ALA A 237 -9.53 2.22 -47.73
N SER A 238 -10.02 1.26 -48.53
CA SER A 238 -10.73 1.54 -49.80
C SER A 238 -12.06 2.29 -49.64
N ASP A 239 -12.71 2.17 -48.50
CA ASP A 239 -13.92 2.91 -48.10
C ASP A 239 -13.61 4.23 -47.37
N GLY A 240 -12.32 4.52 -47.14
CA GLY A 240 -11.84 5.68 -46.40
C GLY A 240 -12.07 5.59 -44.89
N LEU A 241 -12.45 4.42 -44.36
CA LEU A 241 -12.67 4.18 -42.94
C LEU A 241 -11.68 3.12 -42.47
N TYR A 242 -10.93 3.41 -41.42
CA TYR A 242 -10.05 2.41 -40.83
C TYR A 242 -10.89 1.32 -40.14
N PRO A 243 -10.83 0.06 -40.58
CA PRO A 243 -11.77 -0.97 -40.13
C PRO A 243 -11.49 -1.47 -38.71
N ASP A 244 -10.24 -1.37 -38.28
CA ASP A 244 -9.76 -1.86 -36.99
C ASP A 244 -9.73 -0.73 -35.94
N LYS A 245 -9.25 -1.05 -34.74
CA LYS A 245 -9.17 -0.08 -33.63
C LYS A 245 -8.07 0.95 -33.91
N VAL A 246 -8.38 2.23 -33.72
CA VAL A 246 -7.46 3.35 -33.99
C VAL A 246 -6.08 3.20 -33.35
N ASN A 247 -5.95 2.46 -32.24
CA ASN A 247 -4.65 2.20 -31.60
C ASN A 247 -3.70 1.29 -32.38
N GLU A 248 -4.22 0.52 -33.34
CA GLU A 248 -3.43 -0.35 -34.23
C GLU A 248 -2.82 0.42 -35.41
N LEU A 249 -3.30 1.64 -35.71
CA LEU A 249 -2.79 2.45 -36.82
C LEU A 249 -1.29 2.72 -36.71
N PHE A 250 -0.81 3.04 -35.51
CA PHE A 250 0.60 3.33 -35.27
C PHE A 250 1.47 2.09 -35.54
N ALA A 251 1.07 0.93 -35.02
CA ALA A 251 1.75 -0.34 -35.24
C ALA A 251 1.78 -0.72 -36.73
N ARG A 252 0.68 -0.49 -37.45
CA ARG A 252 0.61 -0.79 -38.88
C ARG A 252 1.51 0.12 -39.72
N ALA A 253 1.50 1.42 -39.44
CA ALA A 253 2.34 2.40 -40.13
C ALA A 253 3.84 2.19 -39.87
N SER A 254 4.23 1.52 -38.77
CA SER A 254 5.63 1.21 -38.49
C SER A 254 6.20 0.01 -39.25
N ILE A 255 5.34 -0.77 -39.94
CA ILE A 255 5.73 -1.97 -40.69
C ILE A 255 5.87 -1.70 -42.20
N ASP A 256 5.34 -0.58 -42.69
CA ASP A 256 5.45 -0.11 -44.09
C ASP A 256 6.65 0.83 -44.28
#